data_AF-A0A150I048-F1
#
_entry.id   AF-A0A150I048-F1
#
_cell.length_a   1.000
_cell.length_b   1.000
_cell.length_c   1.000
_cell.angle_alpha   90.00
_cell.angle_beta   90.00
_cell.angle_gamma   90.00
#
_symmetry.space_group_name_H-M   'P 1'
#
loop_
_entity.id
_entity.type
_entity.pdbx_description
1 polymer ?
#
loop_
_entity_poly.entity_id
_entity_poly.type
_entity_poly.pdbx_seq_one_letter_code
_entity_poly.pdbx_strand_id
1 'polypeptide(L)'
;MRRKLYLDYVLYALISCCFVVGYAYIRGESFQWLYLVISFIFGILFMTFVIIRLPIFNQYYAQSAYPRNLIIPTKPMNRANQRAAPVMSSLLTGVVLGVTFYSFGVEQFKVECFVGAITSGVISFYFEPKV
;
A
#
# COMPACT_ATOMS: atom_id res chain seq x y z
N MET A 1 12.20 15.25 9.01
CA MET A 1 11.35 14.14 8.51
C MET A 1 9.87 14.48 8.74
N ARG A 2 9.07 14.65 7.67
CA ARG A 2 7.71 15.20 7.75
C ARG A 2 6.66 14.16 8.23
N ARG A 3 6.54 14.00 9.54
CA ARG A 3 5.51 13.18 10.22
C ARG A 3 4.07 13.58 9.84
N LYS A 4 3.84 14.87 9.56
CA LYS A 4 2.55 15.41 9.10
C LYS A 4 2.07 14.78 7.79
N LEU A 5 2.98 14.59 6.83
CA LEU A 5 2.63 14.02 5.53
C LEU A 5 2.23 12.55 5.60
N TYR A 6 2.85 11.77 6.49
CA TYR A 6 2.47 10.37 6.67
C TYR A 6 1.02 10.23 7.15
N LEU A 7 0.63 11.08 8.11
CA LEU A 7 -0.74 11.12 8.61
C LEU A 7 -1.75 11.49 7.51
N ASP A 8 -1.39 12.41 6.61
CA ASP A 8 -2.25 12.78 5.48
C ASP A 8 -2.53 11.56 4.57
N TYR A 9 -1.51 10.77 4.22
CA TYR A 9 -1.69 9.55 3.41
C TYR A 9 -2.46 8.44 4.14
N VAL A 10 -2.25 8.28 5.45
CA VAL A 10 -3.05 7.34 6.25
C VAL A 10 -4.52 7.78 6.29
N LEU A 11 -4.78 9.08 6.39
CA LEU A 11 -6.13 9.62 6.39
C LEU A 11 -6.80 9.46 5.02
N TYR A 12 -6.07 9.66 3.92
CA TYR A 12 -6.55 9.34 2.57
C TYR A 12 -6.86 7.85 2.42
N ALA A 13 -5.99 6.96 2.90
CA ALA A 13 -6.22 5.52 2.87
C ALA A 13 -7.48 5.15 3.65
N LEU A 14 -7.68 5.75 4.82
CA LEU A 14 -8.85 5.51 5.66
C LEU A 14 -10.14 5.98 4.97
N ILE A 15 -10.15 7.18 4.38
CA ILE A 15 -11.30 7.69 3.61
C ILE A 15 -11.63 6.77 2.43
N SER A 16 -10.62 6.37 1.65
CA SER A 16 -10.81 5.44 0.52
C SER A 16 -11.37 4.10 0.95
N CYS A 17 -10.87 3.54 2.07
CA CYS A 17 -11.39 2.30 2.62
C CYS A 17 -12.83 2.46 3.12
N CYS A 18 -13.14 3.55 3.84
CA CYS A 18 -14.51 3.84 4.29
C CYS A 18 -15.50 3.91 3.14
N PHE A 19 -15.11 4.47 1.99
CA PHE A 19 -15.96 4.52 0.81
C PHE A 19 -16.28 3.12 0.27
N VAL A 20 -15.28 2.25 0.15
CA VAL A 20 -15.46 0.87 -0.34
C VAL A 20 -16.28 0.03 0.64
N VAL A 21 -15.98 0.14 1.93
CA VAL A 21 -16.71 -0.58 2.99
C VAL A 21 -18.15 -0.08 3.08
N GLY A 22 -18.39 1.22 2.97
CA GLY A 22 -19.72 1.80 2.92
C GLY A 22 -20.51 1.31 1.71
N TYR A 23 -19.88 1.24 0.53
CA TYR A 23 -20.50 0.66 -0.66
C TYR A 23 -20.85 -0.83 -0.49
N ALA A 24 -19.93 -1.63 0.05
CA ALA A 24 -20.16 -3.05 0.32
C ALA A 24 -21.29 -3.27 1.34
N TYR A 25 -21.35 -2.42 2.38
CA TYR A 25 -22.42 -2.44 3.38
C TYR A 25 -23.79 -2.15 2.77
N ILE A 26 -23.90 -1.15 1.88
CA ILE A 26 -25.15 -0.85 1.16
C ILE A 26 -25.58 -2.01 0.25
N ARG A 27 -24.62 -2.75 -0.31
CA ARG A 27 -24.87 -3.94 -1.15
C ARG A 27 -25.26 -5.18 -0.33
N GLY A 28 -25.22 -5.10 1.00
CA GLY A 28 -25.51 -6.23 1.88
C GLY A 28 -24.42 -7.31 1.86
N GLU A 29 -23.20 -6.96 1.46
CA GLU A 29 -22.08 -7.91 1.55
C GLU A 29 -21.72 -8.15 3.02
N SER A 30 -21.51 -9.42 3.36
CA SER A 30 -21.04 -9.83 4.68
C SER A 30 -19.51 -9.77 4.72
N PHE A 31 -18.99 -9.06 5.72
CA PHE A 31 -17.57 -8.94 5.99
C PHE A 31 -17.35 -8.88 7.50
N GLN A 32 -16.15 -9.24 7.93
CA GLN A 32 -15.80 -9.26 9.35
C GLN A 32 -14.96 -8.04 9.73
N TRP A 33 -15.51 -7.20 10.59
CA TRP A 33 -14.85 -5.97 11.07
C TRP A 33 -13.43 -6.21 11.60
N LEU A 34 -13.21 -7.33 12.28
CA LEU A 34 -11.88 -7.69 12.81
C LEU A 34 -10.85 -7.89 11.69
N TYR A 35 -11.19 -8.69 10.67
CA TYR A 35 -10.30 -8.94 9.54
C TYR A 35 -10.09 -7.71 8.66
N LEU A 36 -11.08 -6.81 8.64
CA LEU A 36 -10.99 -5.52 7.95
C LEU A 36 -9.92 -4.62 8.60
N VAL A 37 -9.95 -4.50 9.93
CA VAL A 37 -8.93 -3.74 10.69
C VAL A 37 -7.55 -4.38 10.54
N ILE A 38 -7.46 -5.71 10.62
CA ILE A 38 -6.19 -6.43 10.44
C ILE A 38 -5.63 -6.19 9.04
N SER A 39 -6.48 -6.25 8.00
CA SER A 39 -6.06 -6.02 6.61
C SER A 39 -5.58 -4.59 6.39
N PHE A 40 -6.23 -3.61 7.01
CA PHE A 40 -5.79 -2.21 6.98
C PHE A 40 -4.39 -2.05 7.60
N ILE A 41 -4.19 -2.58 8.80
CA ILE A 41 -2.88 -2.54 9.49
C ILE A 41 -1.82 -3.28 8.68
N PHE A 42 -2.17 -4.45 8.12
CA PHE A 42 -1.28 -5.22 7.28
C PHE A 42 -0.86 -4.43 6.04
N GLY A 43 -1.79 -3.75 5.35
CA GLY A 43 -1.46 -2.89 4.21
C GLY A 43 -0.47 -1.78 4.55
N ILE A 44 -0.58 -1.17 5.74
CA ILE A 44 0.40 -0.17 6.23
C ILE A 44 1.79 -0.79 6.43
N LEU A 45 1.85 -1.89 7.17
CA LEU A 45 3.11 -2.52 7.58
C LEU A 45 3.81 -3.19 6.41
N PHE A 46 3.05 -3.86 5.54
CA PHE A 46 3.56 -4.59 4.39
C PHE A 46 4.31 -3.66 3.44
N MET A 47 3.88 -2.40 3.29
CA MET A 47 4.63 -1.43 2.49
C MET A 47 6.03 -1.15 3.02
N THR A 48 6.18 -1.07 4.34
CA THR A 48 7.50 -0.88 4.95
C THR A 48 8.41 -2.08 4.63
N PHE A 49 7.87 -3.29 4.64
CA PHE A 49 8.61 -4.50 4.30
C PHE A 49 8.95 -4.57 2.80
N VAL A 50 7.99 -4.30 1.92
CA VAL A 50 8.14 -4.32 0.47
C VAL A 50 9.23 -3.35 0.00
N ILE A 51 9.24 -2.13 0.53
CA ILE A 51 10.23 -1.10 0.16
C ILE A 51 11.66 -1.51 0.55
N ILE A 52 11.82 -2.13 1.73
CA ILE A 52 13.13 -2.52 2.26
C ILE A 52 13.66 -3.80 1.59
N ARG A 53 12.78 -4.78 1.34
CA ARG A 53 13.20 -6.16 1.00
C ARG A 53 13.06 -6.52 -0.47
N LEU A 54 12.12 -5.95 -1.22
CA LEU A 54 11.99 -6.26 -2.64
C LEU A 54 13.00 -5.42 -3.45
N PRO A 55 13.95 -6.03 -4.17
CA PRO A 55 15.00 -5.31 -4.90
C PRO A 55 14.44 -4.40 -5.98
N ILE A 56 13.28 -4.75 -6.55
CA ILE A 56 12.52 -3.93 -7.49
C ILE A 56 12.18 -2.60 -6.84
N PHE A 57 11.58 -2.61 -5.65
CA PHE A 57 11.19 -1.39 -4.92
C PHE A 57 12.37 -0.70 -4.23
N ASN A 58 13.37 -1.44 -3.75
CA ASN A 58 14.59 -0.89 -3.17
C ASN A 58 15.36 -0.05 -4.20
N GLN A 59 15.50 -0.51 -5.44
CA GLN A 59 16.11 0.31 -6.51
C GLN A 59 15.30 1.57 -6.85
N TYR A 60 13.96 1.51 -6.72
CA TYR A 60 13.07 2.65 -6.96
C TYR A 60 13.07 3.68 -5.81
N TYR A 61 13.10 3.24 -4.55
CA TYR A 61 13.02 4.10 -3.37
C TYR A 61 14.39 4.47 -2.76
N ALA A 62 15.46 3.68 -3.01
CA ALA A 62 16.80 4.01 -2.56
C ALA A 62 17.43 5.15 -3.37
N GLN A 63 17.06 5.34 -4.64
CA GLN A 63 17.54 6.48 -5.44
C GLN A 63 17.15 7.84 -4.84
N SER A 64 16.09 7.89 -4.05
CA SER A 64 15.66 9.09 -3.31
C SER A 64 16.22 9.24 -1.90
N ALA A 65 16.80 8.18 -1.35
CA ALA A 65 17.45 8.22 -0.03
C ALA A 65 18.90 8.73 -0.12
N TYR A 66 19.49 8.76 -1.31
CA TYR A 66 20.84 9.31 -1.49
C TYR A 66 20.83 10.83 -1.34
N PRO A 67 21.60 11.39 -0.38
CA PRO A 67 21.72 12.82 -0.23
C PRO A 67 22.30 13.42 -1.52
N ARG A 68 21.79 14.58 -1.91
CA ARG A 68 22.08 15.38 -3.12
C ARG A 68 23.59 15.69 -3.35
N ASN A 69 24.48 15.23 -2.48
CA ASN A 69 25.91 15.50 -2.45
C ASN A 69 26.78 14.37 -3.03
N LEU A 70 26.21 13.26 -3.50
CA LEU A 70 26.98 12.21 -4.19
C LEU A 70 26.96 12.45 -5.70
N ILE A 71 28.16 12.55 -6.28
CA ILE A 71 28.46 12.68 -7.72
C ILE A 71 28.17 11.36 -8.44
N ILE A 72 27.00 10.78 -8.19
CA ILE A 72 26.50 9.62 -8.92
C ILE A 72 25.44 10.18 -9.86
N PRO A 73 25.52 9.96 -11.18
CA PRO A 73 24.51 10.45 -12.10
C PRO A 73 23.16 9.87 -11.69
N THR A 74 22.32 10.70 -11.09
CA THR A 74 20.93 10.36 -10.77
C THR A 74 20.23 10.12 -12.09
N LYS A 75 20.05 8.86 -12.47
CA LYS A 75 19.23 8.49 -13.63
C LYS A 75 17.86 9.18 -13.43
N PRO A 76 17.35 9.95 -14.40
CA PRO A 76 16.07 10.63 -14.24
C PRO A 76 15.03 9.58 -13.87
N MET A 77 14.38 9.81 -12.74
CA MET A 77 13.39 8.89 -12.21
C MET A 77 12.27 8.71 -13.25
N ASN A 78 12.09 7.49 -13.73
CA ASN A 78 11.14 7.22 -14.80
C ASN A 78 9.72 7.35 -14.26
N ARG A 79 8.96 8.36 -14.74
CA ARG A 79 7.56 8.61 -14.35
C ARG A 79 6.66 7.40 -14.53
N ALA A 80 6.97 6.52 -15.50
CA ALA A 80 6.23 5.26 -15.70
C ALA A 80 6.38 4.32 -14.50
N ASN A 81 7.58 4.22 -13.93
CA ASN A 81 7.86 3.35 -12.80
C ASN A 81 7.28 3.89 -11.49
N GLN A 82 7.24 5.22 -11.32
CA GLN A 82 6.55 5.85 -10.20
C GLN A 82 5.06 5.49 -10.18
N ARG A 83 4.39 5.60 -11.32
CA ARG A 83 2.96 5.24 -11.44
C ARG A 83 2.70 3.75 -11.26
N ALA A 84 3.66 2.89 -11.58
CA ALA A 84 3.53 1.44 -11.46
C ALA A 84 3.72 0.92 -10.03
N ALA A 85 4.51 1.60 -9.20
CA ALA A 85 4.79 1.20 -7.81
C ALA A 85 3.54 1.03 -6.91
N PRO A 86 2.58 1.99 -6.86
CA PRO A 86 1.35 1.83 -6.07
C PRO A 86 0.45 0.71 -6.60
N VAL A 87 0.43 0.49 -7.92
CA VAL A 87 -0.36 -0.59 -8.54
C VAL A 87 0.24 -1.96 -8.22
N MET A 88 1.56 -2.11 -8.33
CA MET A 88 2.23 -3.36 -8.01
C MET A 88 2.15 -3.72 -6.53
N SER A 89 2.28 -2.72 -5.64
CA SER A 89 2.19 -2.95 -4.20
C SER A 89 0.78 -3.31 -3.75
N SER A 90 -0.25 -2.62 -4.26
CA SER A 90 -1.65 -2.96 -3.99
C SER A 90 -2.01 -4.36 -4.48
N LEU A 91 -1.61 -4.72 -5.71
CA LEU A 91 -1.82 -6.08 -6.25
C LEU A 91 -1.13 -7.15 -5.40
N LEU A 92 0.15 -6.94 -5.06
CA LEU A 92 0.90 -7.89 -4.25
C LEU A 92 0.26 -8.08 -2.87
N THR A 93 -0.16 -6.98 -2.23
CA THR A 93 -0.80 -7.01 -0.92
C THR A 93 -2.14 -7.73 -0.98
N GLY A 94 -2.95 -7.46 -2.01
CA GLY A 94 -4.23 -8.15 -2.23
C GLY A 94 -4.05 -9.66 -2.43
N VAL A 95 -3.05 -10.07 -3.23
CA VAL A 95 -2.73 -11.49 -3.44
C VAL A 95 -2.26 -12.14 -2.14
N VAL A 96 -1.35 -11.52 -1.40
CA VAL A 96 -0.82 -12.06 -0.13
C VAL A 96 -1.95 -12.23 0.89
N LEU A 97 -2.79 -11.21 1.08
CA LEU A 97 -3.95 -11.30 1.98
C LEU A 97 -4.95 -12.37 1.50
N GLY A 98 -5.21 -12.45 0.20
CA GLY A 98 -6.14 -13.42 -0.37
C GLY A 98 -5.67 -14.86 -0.15
N VAL A 99 -4.39 -15.14 -0.44
CA VAL A 99 -3.79 -16.46 -0.19
C VAL A 99 -3.80 -16.77 1.31
N THR A 100 -3.53 -15.79 2.16
CA THR A 100 -3.52 -15.96 3.62
C THR A 100 -4.92 -16.34 4.11
N PHE A 101 -5.94 -15.52 3.82
CA PHE A 101 -7.30 -15.78 4.26
C PHE A 101 -7.88 -17.08 3.70
N TYR A 102 -7.59 -17.39 2.44
CA TYR A 102 -7.96 -18.66 1.84
C TYR A 102 -7.33 -19.86 2.58
N SER A 103 -6.04 -19.77 2.94
CA SER A 103 -5.34 -20.82 3.68
C SER A 103 -5.90 -21.04 5.10
N PHE A 104 -6.48 -19.99 5.70
CA PHE A 104 -7.15 -20.06 7.00
C PHE A 104 -8.64 -20.43 6.92
N GLY A 105 -9.16 -20.75 5.72
CA GLY A 105 -10.55 -21.17 5.53
C GLY A 105 -11.58 -20.05 5.70
N VAL A 106 -11.17 -18.79 5.57
CA VAL A 106 -12.10 -17.66 5.52
C VAL A 106 -12.70 -17.64 4.11
N GLU A 107 -14.02 -17.70 3.97
CA GLU A 107 -14.68 -17.73 2.65
C GLU A 107 -15.15 -16.36 2.16
N GLN A 108 -15.25 -15.38 3.06
CA GLN A 108 -15.79 -14.04 2.80
C GLN A 108 -14.75 -12.95 3.10
N PHE A 109 -13.59 -13.03 2.43
CA PHE A 109 -12.46 -12.10 2.66
C PHE A 109 -12.29 -11.03 1.58
N LYS A 110 -13.22 -10.93 0.63
CA LYS A 110 -13.07 -10.12 -0.58
C LYS A 110 -12.89 -8.65 -0.22
N VAL A 111 -13.73 -8.11 0.67
CA VAL A 111 -13.71 -6.71 1.09
C VAL A 111 -12.44 -6.40 1.90
N GLU A 112 -12.04 -7.31 2.76
CA GLU A 112 -10.87 -7.23 3.62
C GLU A 112 -9.57 -7.18 2.80
N CYS A 113 -9.44 -8.04 1.79
CA CYS A 113 -8.34 -7.99 0.83
C CYS A 113 -8.29 -6.66 0.06
N PHE A 114 -9.46 -6.15 -0.36
CA PHE A 114 -9.55 -4.86 -1.04
C PHE A 114 -9.09 -3.71 -0.15
N VAL A 115 -9.49 -3.70 1.13
CA VAL A 115 -9.04 -2.70 2.11
C VAL A 115 -7.53 -2.73 2.29
N GLY A 116 -6.93 -3.91 2.44
CA GLY A 116 -5.48 -4.04 2.56
C GLY A 116 -4.73 -3.59 1.29
N ALA A 117 -5.25 -3.94 0.11
CA ALA A 117 -4.69 -3.53 -1.18
C ALA A 117 -4.73 -2.01 -1.37
N ILE A 118 -5.87 -1.37 -1.08
CA ILE A 118 -6.03 0.10 -1.18
C ILE A 118 -5.08 0.79 -0.22
N THR A 119 -5.03 0.31 1.03
CA THR A 119 -4.16 0.90 2.05
C THR A 119 -2.70 0.86 1.64
N SER A 120 -2.23 -0.29 1.15
CA SER A 120 -0.88 -0.44 0.63
C SER A 120 -0.61 0.51 -0.55
N GLY A 121 -1.50 0.54 -1.55
CA GLY A 121 -1.33 1.40 -2.72
C GLY A 121 -1.27 2.89 -2.38
N VAL A 122 -2.15 3.38 -1.52
CA VAL A 122 -2.19 4.79 -1.10
C VAL A 122 -0.93 5.16 -0.30
N ILE A 123 -0.46 4.27 0.56
CA ILE A 123 0.74 4.50 1.37
C ILE A 123 2.00 4.46 0.51
N SER A 124 2.01 3.75 -0.62
CA SER A 124 3.13 3.76 -1.58
C SER A 124 3.51 5.17 -2.02
N PHE A 125 2.52 6.04 -2.18
CA PHE A 125 2.72 7.44 -2.60
C PHE A 125 3.45 8.27 -1.54
N TYR A 126 3.40 7.90 -0.26
CA TYR A 126 4.17 8.59 0.79
C TYR A 126 5.67 8.48 0.56
N PHE A 127 6.11 7.33 0.07
CA PHE A 127 7.52 7.04 -0.14
C PHE A 127 8.04 7.62 -1.47
N GLU A 128 7.16 8.15 -2.33
CA GLU A 128 7.59 8.73 -3.59
C GLU A 128 8.46 9.99 -3.37
N PRO A 129 9.53 10.18 -4.16
CA PRO A 129 10.41 11.32 -3.99
C PRO A 129 9.73 12.56 -4.55
N LYS A 130 9.54 13.57 -3.70
CA LYS A 130 8.99 14.86 -4.12
C LYS A 130 10.07 15.60 -4.89
N VAL A 131 9.84 15.79 -6.19
CA VAL A 131 10.64 16.64 -7.09
C VAL A 131 10.63 18.07 -6.59
#